data_AF-A0A8T6WQI9-F1
#
_entry.id   AF-A0A8T6WQI9-F1
#
_cell.length_a   1.000
_cell.length_b   1.000
_cell.length_c   1.000
_cell.angle_alpha   90.00
_cell.angle_beta   90.00
_cell.angle_gamma   90.00
#
_symmetry.space_group_name_H-M   'P 1'
#
loop_
_entity.id
_entity.type
_entity.pdbx_description
1 polymer ?
#
loop_
_entity_poly.entity_id
_entity_poly.type
_entity_poly.pdbx_seq_one_letter_code
_entity_poly.pdbx_strand_id
1 'polypeptide(L)' 'VTEQIKKKHGMKDVLIALEPTGHYWRNIAYFAKEKGYDVQFIRTTSVKNQREL' A
#
# COMPACT_ATOMS: atom_id res chain seq x y z
N VAL A 1 -14.47 5.36 -2.08
CA VAL A 1 -13.19 6.11 -2.10
C VAL A 1 -12.37 5.78 -3.32
N THR A 2 -12.02 4.51 -3.57
CA THR A 2 -11.24 4.09 -4.75
C THR A 2 -11.89 4.45 -6.08
N GLU A 3 -13.20 4.29 -6.24
CA GLU A 3 -13.91 4.67 -7.48
C GLU A 3 -13.84 6.17 -7.79
N GLN A 4 -13.85 7.01 -6.76
CA GLN A 4 -13.69 8.46 -6.93
C GLN A 4 -12.27 8.81 -7.38
N ILE A 5 -11.25 8.11 -6.85
CA ILE A 5 -9.85 8.27 -7.27
C ILE A 5 -9.65 7.78 -8.70
N LYS A 6 -10.22 6.62 -9.07
CA LYS A 6 -10.23 6.09 -10.45
C LYS A 6 -10.76 7.13 -11.43
N LYS A 7 -11.93 7.70 -11.12
CA LYS A 7 -12.58 8.73 -11.96
C LYS A 7 -11.79 10.03 -12.02
N LYS A 8 -11.21 10.47 -10.91
CA LYS A 8 -10.43 11.73 -10.84
C LYS A 8 -9.11 11.67 -11.60
N HIS A 9 -8.45 10.51 -11.60
CA HIS A 9 -7.12 10.34 -12.19
C HIS A 9 -7.11 9.49 -13.48
N GLY A 10 -8.28 9.07 -13.99
CA GLY A 10 -8.36 8.23 -15.19
C GLY A 10 -7.71 6.85 -15.04
N MET A 11 -7.60 6.34 -13.82
CA MET A 11 -6.92 5.07 -13.53
C MET A 11 -7.90 3.90 -13.64
N LYS A 12 -7.50 2.82 -14.32
CA LYS A 12 -8.28 1.57 -14.43
C LYS A 12 -8.39 0.85 -13.08
N ASP A 13 -7.27 0.75 -12.37
CA ASP A 13 -7.18 0.09 -11.07
C ASP A 13 -6.45 0.91 -10.03
N VAL A 14 -6.88 0.74 -8.78
CA VAL A 14 -6.30 1.39 -7.61
C VAL A 14 -5.93 0.27 -6.65
N LEU A 15 -4.65 0.23 -6.31
CA LEU A 15 -4.02 -0.76 -5.46
C LEU A 15 -3.42 -0.10 -4.23
N ILE A 16 -3.51 -0.78 -3.10
CA ILE A 16 -2.96 -0.34 -1.82
C ILE A 16 -1.60 -1.00 -1.65
N ALA A 17 -0.55 -0.21 -1.84
CA ALA A 17 0.82 -0.64 -1.62
C ALA A 17 1.22 -0.41 -0.15
N LEU A 18 1.70 -1.46 0.52
CA LEU A 18 2.12 -1.39 1.93
C LEU A 18 3.55 -1.92 2.07
N GLU A 19 4.38 -1.20 2.84
CA GLU A 19 5.66 -1.72 3.29
C GLU A 19 5.49 -2.56 4.55
N PRO A 20 5.98 -3.81 4.60
CA PRO A 20 5.81 -4.69 5.75
C PRO A 20 6.80 -4.39 6.89
N THR A 21 7.03 -3.12 7.22
CA THR A 21 8.10 -2.68 8.14
C THR A 21 7.64 -2.13 9.49
N GLY A 22 6.35 -1.87 9.68
CA GLY A 22 5.78 -1.38 10.95
C GLY A 22 4.77 -2.34 11.59
N HIS A 23 4.60 -2.30 12.91
CA HIS A 23 3.69 -3.21 13.63
C HIS A 23 2.26 -3.26 13.05
N TYR A 24 1.80 -2.16 12.46
CA TYR A 24 0.43 -2.02 11.95
C TYR A 24 0.21 -2.50 10.51
N TRP A 25 1.25 -2.85 9.74
CA TRP A 25 1.09 -3.21 8.32
C TRP A 25 0.12 -4.36 8.14
N ARG A 26 0.14 -5.31 9.08
CA ARG A 26 -0.66 -6.53 9.06
C ARG A 26 -2.14 -6.19 9.25
N ASN A 27 -2.48 -5.38 10.24
CA ASN A 27 -3.85 -4.97 10.52
C ASN A 27 -4.44 -4.16 9.36
N ILE A 28 -3.65 -3.26 8.77
CA ILE A 28 -4.06 -2.44 7.62
C ILE A 28 -4.28 -3.32 6.38
N ALA A 29 -3.37 -4.26 6.11
CA ALA A 29 -3.50 -5.18 4.98
C ALA A 29 -4.76 -6.04 5.07
N TYR A 30 -5.04 -6.62 6.25
CA TYR A 30 -6.23 -7.45 6.44
C TYR A 30 -7.52 -6.63 6.38
N PHE A 31 -7.55 -5.44 6.99
CA PHE A 31 -8.69 -4.53 6.89
C PHE A 31 -8.98 -4.15 5.43
N ALA A 32 -7.94 -3.80 4.67
CA ALA A 32 -8.08 -3.45 3.27
C ALA A 32 -8.56 -4.63 2.42
N LYS A 33 -8.03 -5.84 2.68
CA LYS A 33 -8.44 -7.06 1.99
C LYS A 33 -9.89 -7.44 2.29
N GLU A 34 -10.34 -7.30 3.53
CA GLU A 34 -11.74 -7.56 3.93
C GLU A 34 -12.72 -6.59 3.25
N LYS A 35 -12.28 -5.35 2.99
CA LYS A 35 -13.05 -4.35 2.24
C LYS A 35 -13.01 -4.55 0.71
N GLY A 36 -12.32 -5.58 0.22
CA GLY A 36 -12.21 -5.90 -1.21
C GLY A 36 -11.19 -5.06 -1.97
N TYR A 37 -10.26 -4.39 -1.28
CA TYR A 37 -9.17 -3.68 -1.94
C TYR A 37 -8.02 -4.62 -2.32
N ASP A 38 -7.40 -4.38 -3.47
CA ASP A 38 -6.18 -5.08 -3.89
C ASP A 38 -4.98 -4.55 -3.09
N VAL A 39 -4.37 -5.41 -2.29
CA VAL A 39 -3.25 -5.06 -1.41
C VAL A 39 -1.98 -5.73 -1.92
N GLN A 40 -0.97 -4.93 -2.21
CA GLN A 40 0.33 -5.38 -2.68
C GLN A 40 1.42 -4.98 -1.68
N PHE A 41 2.37 -5.88 -1.44
CA PHE A 41 3.52 -5.58 -0.60
C PHE A 41 4.66 -5.04 -1.46
N ILE A 42 5.13 -3.84 -1.11
CA ILE A 42 6.28 -3.25 -1.78
C ILE A 42 7.55 -3.45 -0.95
N ARG A 43 8.66 -3.67 -1.66
CA ARG A 43 9.97 -3.83 -1.03
C ARG A 43 10.48 -2.48 -0.56
N THR A 44 11.06 -2.47 0.64
CA THR A 44 11.67 -1.29 1.23
C THR A 44 12.98 -0.96 0.54
N THR A 45 12.96 0.00 -0.39
CA THR A 45 14.19 0.59 -0.93
C THR A 45 14.77 1.64 0.02
N SER A 46 13.95 2.16 0.95
CA SER A 46 14.36 3.20 1.89
C SER A 46 15.36 2.76 2.97
N VAL A 47 15.55 1.44 3.19
CA VAL A 47 16.49 0.89 4.18
C VAL A 47 17.89 0.57 3.62
N LYS A 48 18.13 0.72 2.31
CA LYS A 48 19.50 0.56 1.78
C LYS A 48 20.39 1.79 1.95
N ASN A 49 19.82 2.98 2.21
CA ASN A 49 20.57 4.24 2.30
C ASN A 49 20.69 4.83 3.72
N GLN A 50 20.22 4.15 4.77
CA GLN A 50 20.24 4.70 6.14
C GLN A 50 21.17 3.93 7.10
N ARG A 51 22.15 3.20 6.57
CA ARG A 51 23.21 2.53 7.37
C ARG A 51 24.60 3.12 7.17
N GLU A 52 24.73 4.24 6.46
CA GLU A 52 26.03 4.89 6.17
C GLU A 52 26.05 6.40 6.51
N LEU A 53 25.35 6.84 7.56
CA LEU A 53 25.54 8.16 8.18
C LEU A 53 25.84 8.01 9.66
#